data_AF-A0A972TJF5-F1
#
_entry.id   AF-A0A972TJF5-F1
#
_cell.length_a   1.000
_cell.length_b   1.000
_cell.length_c   1.000
_cell.angle_alpha   90.00
_cell.angle_beta   90.00
_cell.angle_gamma   90.00
#
_symmetry.space_group_name_H-M   'P 1'
#
loop_
_entity.id
_entity.type
_entity.pdbx_description
1 polymer ?
#
loop_
_entity_poly.entity_id
_entity_poly.type
_entity_poly.pdbx_seq_one_letter_code
_entity_poly.pdbx_strand_id
1 'polypeptide(L)'
;MLKDFVVEKEGKPLIELPLKAPRATDDLDDPEMAEWAVGVSWIKTFPIEEHKYFKGLFANQNIVCKLRDEKTVDFLIKEFGISDS
;
A
#
# COMPACT_ATOMS: atom_id res chain seq x y z
N MET A 1 1.12 2.98 14.99
CA MET A 1 2.35 3.65 14.47
C MET A 1 3.38 2.57 14.13
N LEU A 2 4.56 2.90 13.59
CA LEU A 2 5.59 1.90 13.28
C LEU A 2 5.94 1.02 14.49
N LYS A 3 6.06 1.62 15.70
CA LYS A 3 6.37 0.91 16.94
C LYS A 3 5.37 -0.19 17.32
N ASP A 4 4.12 -0.04 16.90
CA ASP A 4 3.03 -0.98 17.23
C ASP A 4 2.84 -2.05 16.14
N PHE A 5 3.56 -1.93 15.02
CA PHE A 5 3.36 -2.80 13.88
C PHE A 5 4.03 -4.15 14.10
N VAL A 6 3.24 -5.22 14.11
CA VAL A 6 3.72 -6.60 14.24
C VAL A 6 3.66 -7.29 12.88
N VAL A 7 4.76 -7.94 12.49
CA VAL A 7 4.82 -8.74 11.28
C VAL A 7 4.27 -10.13 11.59
N GLU A 8 3.02 -10.40 11.21
CA GLU A 8 2.30 -11.64 11.55
C GLU A 8 3.09 -12.91 11.21
N LYS A 9 3.75 -12.95 10.04
CA LYS A 9 4.54 -14.10 9.58
C LYS A 9 5.74 -14.40 10.49
N GLU A 10 6.32 -13.38 11.11
CA GLU A 10 7.50 -13.49 11.97
C GLU A 10 7.14 -13.51 13.46
N GLY A 11 5.92 -13.11 13.82
CA GLY A 11 5.45 -12.97 15.20
C GLY A 11 6.23 -11.90 16.00
N LYS A 12 6.88 -10.96 15.31
CA LYS A 12 7.77 -9.96 15.91
C LYS A 12 7.39 -8.54 15.50
N PRO A 13 7.69 -7.52 16.33
CA PRO A 13 7.60 -6.13 15.93
C PRO A 13 8.48 -5.84 14.70
N LEU A 14 7.99 -5.03 13.77
CA LEU A 14 8.72 -4.65 12.57
C LEU A 14 10.06 -3.96 12.89
N ILE A 15 10.10 -3.21 13.99
CA ILE A 15 11.29 -2.49 14.46
C ILE A 15 12.42 -3.42 14.93
N GLU A 16 12.14 -4.70 15.22
CA GLU A 16 13.15 -5.69 15.61
C GLU A 16 13.77 -6.42 14.40
N LEU A 17 13.24 -6.19 13.20
CA LEU A 17 13.72 -6.81 11.98
C LEU A 17 14.85 -5.99 11.33
N PRO A 18 15.71 -6.60 10.50
CA PRO A 18 16.78 -5.88 9.81
C PRO A 18 16.24 -4.96 8.72
N LEU A 19 15.80 -3.76 9.10
CA LEU A 19 15.26 -2.75 8.19
C LEU A 19 16.35 -2.13 7.33
N LYS A 20 16.06 -1.95 6.03
CA LYS A 20 16.90 -1.15 5.12
C LYS A 20 16.75 0.36 5.33
N ALA A 21 15.73 0.78 6.08
CA ALA A 21 15.49 2.16 6.46
C ALA A 21 16.00 2.39 7.90
N PRO A 22 17.27 2.81 8.09
CA PRO A 22 17.92 2.83 9.41
C PRO A 22 17.34 3.86 10.38
N ARG A 23 16.64 4.88 9.85
CA ARG A 23 15.99 5.95 10.62
C ARG A 23 14.48 5.78 10.78
N ALA A 24 13.94 4.64 10.37
CA ALA A 24 12.50 4.40 10.51
C ALA A 24 12.05 4.42 11.98
N THR A 25 12.96 4.10 12.89
CA THR A 25 12.74 4.09 14.35
C THR A 25 13.10 5.42 15.04
N ASP A 26 13.33 6.49 14.29
CA ASP A 26 13.49 7.82 14.87
C ASP A 26 12.11 8.29 15.39
N ASP A 27 12.11 9.06 16.48
CA ASP A 27 10.93 9.72 17.04
C ASP A 27 9.71 8.80 17.34
N LEU A 28 9.91 7.51 17.61
CA LEU A 28 8.82 6.52 17.83
C LEU A 28 7.79 6.92 18.91
N ASP A 29 8.19 7.77 19.86
CA ASP A 29 7.34 8.23 20.95
C ASP A 29 6.58 9.53 20.66
N ASP A 30 6.88 10.21 19.56
CA ASP A 30 6.17 11.40 19.10
C ASP A 30 5.19 11.04 17.96
N PRO A 31 3.87 11.02 18.20
CA PRO A 31 2.88 10.69 17.17
C PRO A 31 2.90 11.57 15.92
N GLU A 32 3.41 12.79 16.01
CA GLU A 32 3.49 13.74 14.90
C GLU A 32 4.73 13.50 14.01
N MET A 33 5.79 12.93 14.59
CA MET A 33 7.08 12.72 13.92
C MET A 33 7.35 11.25 13.58
N ALA A 34 6.74 10.31 14.31
CA ALA A 34 6.95 8.89 14.10
C ALA A 34 6.45 8.41 12.74
N GLU A 35 7.17 7.45 12.18
CA GLU A 35 6.76 6.76 10.96
C GLU A 35 5.54 5.85 11.19
N TRP A 36 4.82 5.59 10.09
CA TRP A 36 3.65 4.72 10.07
C TRP A 36 3.84 3.54 9.12
N ALA A 37 3.37 2.37 9.54
CA ALA A 37 3.41 1.16 8.72
C ALA A 37 2.01 0.63 8.48
N VAL A 38 1.80 0.14 7.25
CA VAL A 38 0.59 -0.56 6.82
C VAL A 38 1.02 -1.83 6.11
N GLY A 39 0.46 -2.97 6.53
CA GLY A 39 0.72 -4.26 5.90
C GLY A 39 -0.01 -4.36 4.56
N VAL A 40 0.69 -4.76 3.51
CA VAL A 40 0.10 -5.01 2.20
C VAL A 40 0.15 -6.51 1.91
N SER A 41 -1.02 -7.11 1.75
CA SER A 41 -1.15 -8.48 1.25
C SER A 41 -1.40 -8.44 -0.25
N TRP A 42 -0.47 -8.96 -1.04
CA TRP A 42 -0.62 -9.05 -2.48
C TRP A 42 -1.50 -10.25 -2.84
N ILE A 43 -2.71 -9.97 -3.32
CA ILE A 43 -3.69 -10.99 -3.73
C ILE A 43 -3.36 -11.52 -5.14
N LYS A 44 -2.93 -10.62 -6.04
CA LYS A 44 -2.65 -10.94 -7.44
C LYS A 44 -1.61 -9.98 -8.01
N THR A 45 -0.79 -10.46 -8.93
CA THR A 45 0.23 -9.70 -9.65
C THR A 45 0.12 -9.96 -11.14
N PHE A 46 0.50 -8.98 -11.96
CA PHE A 46 0.42 -9.07 -13.42
C PHE A 46 1.75 -8.63 -14.04
N PRO A 47 2.15 -9.21 -15.18
CA PRO A 47 3.30 -8.74 -15.94
C PRO A 47 2.98 -7.39 -16.60
N ILE A 48 4.02 -6.62 -16.95
CA ILE A 48 3.85 -5.25 -17.47
C ILE A 48 3.13 -5.21 -18.82
N GLU A 49 3.25 -6.28 -19.60
CA GLU A 49 2.61 -6.46 -20.89
C GLU A 49 1.07 -6.50 -20.76
N GLU A 50 0.55 -6.86 -19.59
CA GLU A 50 -0.89 -6.90 -19.27
C GLU A 50 -1.43 -5.56 -18.74
N HIS A 51 -0.70 -4.45 -18.95
CA HIS A 51 -1.17 -3.12 -18.57
C HIS A 51 -2.58 -2.82 -19.12
N LYS A 52 -3.38 -2.15 -18.29
CA LYS A 52 -4.78 -1.83 -18.59
C LYS A 52 -4.92 -0.32 -18.80
N TYR A 53 -5.53 0.08 -19.91
CA TYR A 53 -5.70 1.49 -20.27
C TYR A 53 -7.04 1.74 -20.95
N PHE A 54 -7.64 2.90 -20.68
CA PHE A 54 -8.68 3.49 -21.51
C PHE A 54 -8.56 5.02 -21.52
N LYS A 55 -9.13 5.65 -22.56
CA LYS A 55 -9.09 7.11 -22.69
C LYS A 55 -9.88 7.78 -21.56
N GLY A 56 -9.21 8.61 -20.77
CA GLY A 56 -9.81 9.30 -19.63
C GLY A 56 -9.71 8.55 -18.31
N LEU A 57 -8.94 7.45 -18.25
CA LEU A 57 -8.57 6.76 -17.01
C LEU A 57 -7.98 7.76 -16.01
N PHE A 58 -8.47 7.75 -14.77
CA PHE A 58 -7.93 8.59 -13.72
C PHE A 58 -6.52 8.14 -13.33
N ALA A 59 -5.57 9.08 -13.35
CA ALA A 59 -4.20 8.84 -12.90
C ALA A 59 -3.76 10.01 -12.00
N ASN A 60 -3.40 9.71 -10.76
CA ASN A 60 -2.81 10.68 -9.85
C ASN A 60 -1.28 10.52 -9.86
N GLN A 61 -0.55 11.63 -9.86
CA GLN A 61 0.91 11.61 -9.74
C GLN A 61 1.40 11.42 -8.29
N ASN A 62 0.52 11.59 -7.30
CA ASN A 62 0.84 11.37 -5.90
C ASN A 62 0.86 9.87 -5.56
N ILE A 63 1.75 9.49 -4.63
CA ILE A 63 2.03 8.09 -4.22
C ILE A 63 0.78 7.35 -3.73
N VAL A 64 -0.16 8.06 -3.09
CA VAL A 64 -1.42 7.49 -2.61
C VAL A 64 -2.55 8.49 -2.85
N CYS A 65 -3.69 8.02 -3.38
CA CYS A 65 -4.91 8.79 -3.39
C CYS A 65 -6.14 7.89 -3.29
N LYS A 66 -7.23 8.46 -2.76
CA LYS A 66 -8.53 7.80 -2.81
C LYS A 66 -9.09 7.91 -4.22
N LEU A 67 -9.13 6.80 -4.93
CA LEU A 67 -9.79 6.68 -6.24
C LEU A 67 -11.30 6.84 -6.04
N ARG A 68 -11.90 7.82 -6.74
CA ARG A 68 -13.35 8.12 -6.69
C ARG A 68 -13.99 8.18 -8.06
N ASP A 69 -13.21 8.07 -9.14
CA ASP A 69 -13.75 8.05 -10.49
C ASP A 69 -14.43 6.70 -10.73
N GLU A 70 -15.77 6.70 -10.75
CA GLU A 70 -16.59 5.48 -10.84
C GLU A 70 -16.20 4.63 -12.06
N LYS A 71 -15.96 5.27 -13.21
CA LYS A 71 -15.56 4.57 -14.44
C LYS A 71 -14.23 3.85 -14.29
N THR A 72 -13.27 4.48 -13.63
CA THR A 72 -11.97 3.87 -13.34
C THR A 72 -12.12 2.73 -12.33
N VAL A 73 -12.94 2.88 -11.28
CA VAL A 73 -13.20 1.81 -10.31
C VAL A 73 -13.82 0.59 -10.99
N ASP A 74 -14.91 0.77 -11.75
CA ASP A 74 -15.59 -0.32 -12.48
C ASP A 74 -14.64 -1.05 -13.43
N PHE A 75 -13.78 -0.28 -14.12
CA PHE A 75 -12.77 -0.82 -15.01
C PHE A 75 -11.75 -1.70 -14.26
N LEU A 76 -11.24 -1.23 -13.12
CA LEU A 76 -10.26 -1.99 -12.32
C LEU A 76 -10.87 -3.27 -11.74
N ILE A 77 -12.09 -3.19 -11.20
CA ILE A 77 -12.85 -4.35 -10.69
C ILE A 77 -12.97 -5.42 -11.79
N LYS A 78 -13.39 -5.01 -12.99
CA LYS A 78 -13.59 -5.90 -14.13
C LYS A 78 -12.27 -6.50 -14.64
N GLU A 79 -11.27 -5.67 -14.90
CA GLU A 79 -10.04 -6.11 -15.58
C GLU A 79 -9.12 -6.93 -14.65
N PHE A 80 -9.15 -6.65 -13.35
CA PHE A 80 -8.30 -7.34 -12.38
C PHE A 80 -9.05 -8.42 -11.58
N GLY A 81 -10.38 -8.46 -11.67
CA GLY A 81 -11.23 -9.46 -11.02
C GLY A 81 -11.27 -9.30 -9.49
N ILE A 82 -11.28 -8.06 -9.02
CA ILE A 82 -11.27 -7.72 -7.60
C ILE A 82 -12.72 -7.46 -7.19
N SER A 83 -13.20 -8.01 -6.08
CA SER A 83 -14.49 -7.64 -5.51
C SER A 83 -14.37 -6.39 -4.64
N ASP A 84 -15.37 -5.51 -4.67
CA ASP A 84 -15.49 -4.45 -3.66
C ASP A 84 -15.59 -5.07 -2.25
N SER A 85 -14.79 -4.54 -1.33
CA SER A 85 -14.70 -4.97 0.07
C SER A 85 -15.67 -4.22 0.97
#